data_AF-A0A7W1W521-F1
#
_entry.id   AF-A0A7W1W521-F1
#
_cell.length_a   1.000
_cell.length_b   1.000
_cell.length_c   1.000
_cell.angle_alpha   90.00
_cell.angle_beta   90.00
_cell.angle_gamma   90.00
#
_symmetry.space_group_name_H-M   'P 1'
#
loop_
_entity.id
_entity.type
_entity.pdbx_description
1 polymer ?
#
loop_
_entity_poly.entity_id
_entity_poly.type
_entity_poly.pdbx_seq_one_letter_code
_entity_poly.pdbx_strand_id
1 'polypeptide(L)' 'MLNYYQVLKVSPKATNAEIKSAYRRLARKIHPDVNSENAENASGEFAKIAKAYEILGNPKERAAYDRRLLN' A
#
# COMPACT_ATOMS: atom_id res chain seq x y z
N MET A 1 6.74 -10.54 -9.49
CA MET A 1 5.55 -10.45 -8.61
C MET A 1 5.47 -9.05 -8.04
N LEU A 2 4.28 -8.43 -8.02
CA LEU A 2 4.08 -7.15 -7.34
C LEU A 2 4.22 -7.36 -5.83
N ASN A 3 5.16 -6.69 -5.19
CA ASN A 3 5.34 -6.73 -3.73
C ASN A 3 4.61 -5.54 -3.06
N TYR A 4 4.37 -5.59 -1.75
CA TYR A 4 3.65 -4.52 -1.05
C TYR A 4 4.32 -3.14 -1.14
N TYR A 5 5.66 -3.07 -1.28
CA TYR A 5 6.37 -1.80 -1.47
C TYR A 5 6.05 -1.18 -2.83
N GLN A 6 5.95 -1.99 -3.88
CA GLN A 6 5.52 -1.57 -5.21
C GLN A 6 4.05 -1.13 -5.23
N VAL A 7 3.18 -1.84 -4.51
CA VAL A 7 1.76 -1.45 -4.37
C VAL A 7 1.64 -0.06 -3.73
N LEU A 8 2.39 0.21 -2.66
CA LEU A 8 2.41 1.53 -2.02
C LEU A 8 3.27 2.57 -2.76
N LYS A 9 3.97 2.17 -3.83
CA LYS A 9 4.88 3.03 -4.59
C LYS A 9 5.94 3.68 -3.70
N VAL A 10 6.57 2.89 -2.84
CA VAL A 10 7.64 3.32 -1.92
C VAL A 10 8.86 2.40 -2.03
N SER A 11 10.01 2.89 -1.57
CA SER A 11 11.23 2.09 -1.45
C SER A 11 11.11 1.04 -0.33
N PRO A 12 11.75 -0.13 -0.44
CA PRO A 12 11.93 -1.05 0.69
C PRO A 12 12.62 -0.40 1.91
N LYS A 13 13.39 0.68 1.68
CA LYS A 13 14.04 1.48 2.74
C LYS A 13 13.13 2.58 3.32
N ALA A 14 11.88 2.70 2.86
CA ALA A 14 10.97 3.74 3.32
C ALA A 14 10.70 3.62 4.83
N THR A 15 10.63 4.76 5.49
CA THR A 15 10.22 4.88 6.88
C THR A 15 8.72 4.61 7.04
N ASN A 16 8.27 4.30 8.26
CA ASN A 16 6.85 4.12 8.53
C ASN A 16 6.03 5.39 8.23
N ALA A 17 6.63 6.57 8.40
CA ALA A 17 6.00 7.84 8.05
C ALA A 17 5.76 7.96 6.53
N GLU A 18 6.73 7.58 5.71
CA GLU A 18 6.60 7.56 4.25
C GLU A 18 5.57 6.54 3.79
N ILE A 19 5.54 5.35 4.40
CA ILE A 19 4.53 4.30 4.13
C ILE A 19 3.12 4.82 4.44
N LYS A 20 2.91 5.43 5.62
CA LYS A 20 1.63 6.01 6.01
C LYS A 20 1.22 7.17 5.09
N SER A 21 2.17 8.01 4.70
CA SER A 21 1.92 9.11 3.77
C SER A 21 1.51 8.60 2.38
N ALA A 22 2.20 7.57 1.88
CA ALA A 22 1.90 6.94 0.60
C ALA A 22 0.51 6.28 0.59
N TYR A 23 0.15 5.53 1.64
CA TYR A 23 -1.19 4.97 1.81
C TYR A 23 -2.26 6.06 1.72
N ARG A 24 -2.13 7.13 2.52
CA ARG A 24 -3.10 8.24 2.51
C ARG A 24 -3.22 8.92 1.14
N ARG A 25 -2.10 9.08 0.43
CA ARG A 25 -2.09 9.68 -0.91
C ARG A 25 -2.80 8.79 -1.93
N LEU A 26 -2.55 7.48 -1.90
CA LEU A 26 -3.14 6.52 -2.82
C LEU A 26 -4.63 6.30 -2.54
N ALA A 27 -5.01 6.17 -1.27
CA ALA A 27 -6.42 6.06 -0.86
C ALA A 27 -7.23 7.27 -1.33
N ARG A 28 -6.68 8.49 -1.21
CA ARG A 28 -7.35 9.69 -1.74
C ARG A 28 -7.55 9.64 -3.24
N LYS A 29 -6.58 9.16 -4.03
CA LYS A 29 -6.69 9.09 -5.50
C LYS A 29 -7.78 8.12 -5.98
N ILE A 30 -8.13 7.14 -5.15
CA ILE A 30 -9.07 6.08 -5.46
C ILE A 30 -10.47 6.41 -4.92
N HIS A 31 -10.58 7.38 -4.02
CA HIS A 31 -11.86 7.74 -3.42
C HIS A 31 -12.89 8.13 -4.49
N PRO A 32 -14.13 7.63 -4.41
CA PRO A 32 -15.17 7.89 -5.42
C PRO A 32 -15.44 9.39 -5.62
N ASP A 33 -15.30 10.20 -4.56
CA ASP A 33 -15.43 11.66 -4.63
C ASP A 33 -14.44 12.34 -5.59
N VAL A 34 -13.29 11.71 -5.87
CA VAL A 34 -12.30 12.27 -6.81
C VAL A 34 -12.17 11.46 -8.10
N ASN A 35 -12.74 10.25 -8.16
CA ASN A 35 -12.59 9.34 -9.29
C ASN A 35 -13.88 8.58 -9.58
N SER A 36 -14.93 9.35 -9.90
CA SER A 36 -16.31 8.87 -10.06
C SER A 36 -16.50 7.94 -11.27
N GLU A 37 -15.61 8.05 -12.27
CA GLU A 37 -15.71 7.30 -13.54
C GLU A 37 -15.13 5.88 -13.47
N ASN A 38 -14.34 5.55 -12.44
CA ASN A 38 -13.60 4.29 -12.31
C ASN A 38 -13.91 3.51 -11.03
N ALA A 39 -15.12 3.67 -10.48
CA ALA A 39 -15.53 3.07 -9.20
C ALA A 39 -15.34 1.53 -9.13
N GLU A 40 -15.50 0.83 -10.25
CA GLU A 40 -15.33 -0.63 -10.30
C GLU A 40 -13.86 -1.06 -10.16
N ASN A 41 -12.94 -0.35 -10.84
CA ASN A 41 -11.50 -0.57 -10.72
C ASN A 41 -10.95 -0.06 -9.38
N ALA A 42 -11.59 0.96 -8.80
CA ALA A 42 -11.20 1.59 -7.54
C ALA A 42 -11.25 0.59 -6.37
N SER A 43 -12.25 -0.29 -6.30
CA SER A 43 -12.38 -1.25 -5.19
C SER A 43 -11.21 -2.24 -5.14
N GLY A 44 -10.82 -2.79 -6.29
CA GLY A 44 -9.70 -3.72 -6.40
C GLY A 44 -8.35 -3.08 -6.10
N GLU A 45 -8.11 -1.85 -6.55
CA GLU A 45 -6.89 -1.10 -6.21
C GLU A 45 -6.86 -0.72 -4.72
N PHE A 46 -7.99 -0.28 -4.16
CA PHE A 46 -8.09 0.07 -2.75
C PHE A 46 -7.76 -1.14 -1.86
N ALA A 47 -8.32 -2.32 -2.17
CA ALA A 47 -8.05 -3.54 -1.44
C ALA A 47 -6.55 -3.89 -1.43
N LYS A 48 -5.87 -3.77 -2.58
CA LYS A 48 -4.41 -4.00 -2.68
C LYS A 48 -3.63 -3.01 -1.82
N ILE A 49 -3.97 -1.72 -1.89
CA ILE A 49 -3.29 -0.65 -1.13
C ILE A 49 -3.52 -0.81 0.37
N ALA A 50 -4.75 -1.12 0.79
CA ALA A 50 -5.09 -1.40 2.17
C ALA A 50 -4.30 -2.60 2.70
N LYS A 51 -4.24 -3.70 1.94
CA LYS A 51 -3.49 -4.90 2.34
C LYS A 51 -1.99 -4.62 2.45
N ALA A 52 -1.43 -3.87 1.51
CA ALA A 52 -0.04 -3.47 1.56
C ALA A 52 0.27 -2.61 2.79
N TYR A 53 -0.63 -1.70 3.16
CA TYR A 53 -0.48 -0.86 4.35
C TYR A 53 -0.67 -1.63 5.65
N GLU A 54 -1.57 -2.61 5.72
CA GLU A 54 -1.75 -3.49 6.89
C GLU A 54 -0.44 -4.18 7.26
N ILE A 55 0.30 -4.67 6.26
CA ILE A 55 1.57 -5.38 6.46
C ILE A 55 2.72 -4.40 6.68
N LEU A 56 2.91 -3.43 5.77
CA LEU A 56 4.08 -2.54 5.81
C LEU A 56 3.97 -1.44 6.87
N GLY A 57 2.75 -1.06 7.26
CA GLY A 57 2.48 -0.03 8.26
C GLY A 57 2.72 -0.52 9.69
N ASN A 58 2.68 -1.84 9.92
CA ASN A 58 3.00 -2.45 11.21
C ASN A 58 4.47 -2.92 11.22
N PRO A 59 5.33 -2.39 12.11
CA PRO A 59 6.75 -2.78 12.17
C PRO A 59 7.00 -4.28 12.32
N LYS A 60 6.16 -4.98 13.09
CA LYS A 60 6.31 -6.43 13.34
C LYS A 60 5.96 -7.25 12.11
N GLU A 61 4.82 -6.94 11.48
CA GLU A 61 4.37 -7.59 10.24
C GLU A 61 5.33 -7.30 9.08
N ARG A 62 5.78 -6.05 8.96
CA ARG A 62 6.78 -5.64 7.97
C ARG A 62 8.06 -6.43 8.13
N ALA A 63 8.58 -6.57 9.35
CA ALA A 63 9.80 -7.34 9.59
C ALA A 63 9.62 -8.83 9.22
N ALA A 64 8.44 -9.42 9.49
CA ALA A 64 8.14 -10.79 9.10
C ALA A 64 8.03 -10.94 7.57
N TYR A 65 7.40 -9.97 6.92
CA TYR A 65 7.29 -9.90 5.47
C TYR A 65 8.66 -9.73 4.78
N ASP A 66 9.51 -8.85 5.30
CA ASP A 66 10.86 -8.61 4.80
C ASP A 66 11.73 -9.88 4.92
N ARG A 67 11.62 -10.63 6.02
CA ARG A 67 12.29 -11.94 6.15
C ARG A 67 11.84 -12.95 5.09
N ARG A 68 10.56 -12.95 4.72
CA ARG A 68 10.03 -13.85 3.67
C ARG A 68 10.48 -13.46 2.27
N LEU A 69 10.79 -12.18 2.03
CA LEU A 69 11.27 -11.69 0.72
C LEU A 69 12.75 -12.00 0.46
N LEU A 70 13.52 -12.34 1.48
CA LEU A 70 14.94 -12.66 1.40
C LEU A 70 15.23 -14.15 1.23
N ASN A 71 14.21 -15.00 1.32
CA ASN A 71 14.27 -16.45 1.12
C ASN A 71 13.62 -16.83 -0.20
#